data_AF-A0A7J6WFU8-F1
#
_entry.id   AF-A0A7J6WFU8-F1
#
_cell.length_a   1.000
_cell.length_b   1.000
_cell.length_c   1.000
_cell.angle_alpha   90.00
_cell.angle_beta   90.00
_cell.angle_gamma   90.00
#
_symmetry.space_group_name_H-M   'P 1'
#
loop_
_entity.id
_entity.type
_entity.pdbx_description
1 polymer ?
#
loop_
_entity_poly.entity_id
_entity_poly.type
_entity_poly.pdbx_seq_one_letter_code
_entity_poly.pdbx_strand_id
1 'polypeptide(L)' 'DEKLLEGGNLDPRLEVAVRVRAGEKKILEQIDGIFKDRELELDVLEYYQERRLKDLGLVGEQGDIIFWEPK' A
#
# COMPACT_ATOMS: atom_id res chain seq x y z
N ASP A 1 -21.64 -14.28 -11.62
CA ASP A 1 -20.84 -15.36 -12.23
C ASP A 1 -20.91 -16.66 -11.44
N GLU A 2 -20.82 -16.62 -10.11
CA GLU A 2 -20.99 -17.82 -9.26
C GLU A 2 -22.33 -18.52 -9.48
N LYS A 3 -23.45 -17.79 -9.51
CA LYS A 3 -24.77 -18.35 -9.84
C LYS A 3 -24.85 -19.06 -11.21
N LEU A 4 -24.02 -18.65 -12.18
CA LEU A 4 -23.95 -19.30 -13.50
C LEU A 4 -23.12 -20.60 -13.46
N LEU A 5 -22.13 -20.67 -12.56
CA LEU A 5 -21.35 -21.89 -12.31
C LEU A 5 -22.15 -22.90 -11.47
N GLU A 6 -22.94 -22.42 -10.50
CA GLU A 6 -23.81 -23.26 -9.65
C GLU A 6 -24.98 -23.89 -10.42
N GLY A 7 -25.53 -23.19 -11.41
CA GLY A 7 -26.67 -23.66 -12.20
C GLY A 7 -26.38 -24.91 -13.04
N GLY A 8 -25.10 -25.23 -13.28
CA GLY A 8 -24.67 -26.33 -14.14
C GLY A 8 -25.12 -26.17 -15.60
N ASN A 9 -24.61 -27.02 -16.50
CA ASN A 9 -25.00 -27.07 -17.91
C ASN A 9 -24.37 -25.99 -18.84
N LEU A 10 -23.08 -25.68 -18.63
CA LEU A 10 -22.31 -24.83 -19.53
C LEU A 10 -21.49 -25.67 -20.51
N ASP A 11 -21.36 -25.19 -21.75
CA ASP A 11 -20.35 -25.72 -22.67
C ASP A 11 -18.94 -25.59 -22.06
N PRO A 12 -18.01 -26.54 -22.27
CA PRO A 12 -16.69 -26.50 -21.65
C PRO A 12 -15.92 -25.20 -21.88
N ARG A 13 -16.03 -24.57 -23.06
CA ARG A 13 -15.37 -23.28 -23.33
C ARG A 13 -16.04 -22.13 -22.60
N LEU A 14 -17.37 -22.20 -22.49
CA LEU A 14 -18.15 -21.22 -21.75
C LEU A 14 -17.86 -21.31 -20.26
N GLU A 15 -17.73 -22.51 -19.70
CA GLU A 15 -17.35 -22.72 -18.30
C GLU A 15 -15.99 -22.09 -17.99
N VAL A 16 -14.99 -22.31 -18.86
CA VAL A 16 -13.67 -21.67 -18.73
C VAL A 16 -13.79 -20.15 -18.74
N ALA A 17 -14.53 -19.58 -19.69
CA ALA A 17 -14.71 -18.14 -19.77
C ALA A 17 -15.40 -17.55 -18.53
N VAL A 18 -16.42 -18.24 -18.00
CA VAL A 18 -17.14 -17.81 -16.79
C VAL A 18 -16.24 -17.91 -15.54
N ARG A 19 -15.43 -18.97 -15.42
CA ARG A 19 -14.46 -19.10 -14.31
C ARG A 19 -13.38 -18.04 -14.36
N VAL A 20 -12.81 -17.78 -15.54
CA VAL A 20 -11.76 -16.76 -15.71
C VAL A 20 -12.30 -15.39 -15.32
N ARG A 21 -13.44 -14.95 -15.87
CA ARG A 21 -13.99 -13.63 -15.54
C ARG A 21 -14.42 -13.51 -14.08
N ALA A 22 -14.88 -14.60 -13.46
CA ALA A 22 -15.23 -14.61 -12.03
C ALA A 22 -13.98 -14.40 -11.16
N GLY A 23 -12.90 -15.10 -11.47
CA GLY A 23 -11.61 -14.94 -10.80
C GLY A 23 -11.03 -13.55 -10.98
N GLU A 24 -11.00 -13.04 -12.21
CA GLU A 24 -10.49 -11.70 -12.51
C GLU A 24 -11.26 -10.60 -11.75
N LYS A 25 -12.60 -10.65 -11.74
CA LYS A 25 -13.41 -9.69 -10.98
C LYS A 25 -13.09 -9.73 -9.50
N LYS A 26 -12.94 -10.93 -8.92
CA LYS A 26 -12.59 -11.08 -7.50
C LYS A 26 -11.23 -10.45 -7.17
N ILE A 27 -10.25 -10.62 -8.05
CA ILE A 27 -8.93 -9.99 -7.88
C ILE A 27 -9.03 -8.46 -8.05
N LEU A 28 -9.79 -7.96 -9.02
CA LEU A 28 -9.99 -6.53 -9.20
C LEU A 28 -10.67 -5.88 -7.97
N GLU A 29 -11.69 -6.52 -7.42
CA GLU A 29 -12.35 -6.07 -6.18
C GLU A 29 -11.39 -6.10 -4.98
N GLN A 30 -10.53 -7.12 -4.89
CA GLN A 30 -9.50 -7.17 -3.86
C GLN A 30 -8.47 -6.04 -4.00
N ILE A 31 -8.02 -5.74 -5.22
CA ILE A 31 -7.10 -4.64 -5.49
C ILE A 31 -7.75 -3.31 -5.09
N ASP A 32 -8.99 -3.07 -5.52
CA ASP A 32 -9.75 -1.86 -5.15
C ASP A 32 -9.87 -1.72 -3.63
N GLY A 33 -10.18 -2.81 -2.92
CA GLY A 33 -10.22 -2.82 -1.44
C GLY A 33 -8.88 -2.44 -0.82
N ILE A 34 -7.77 -3.01 -1.28
CA ILE A 34 -6.42 -2.69 -0.78
C ILE A 34 -6.11 -1.20 -0.96
N PHE A 35 -6.43 -0.63 -2.13
CA PHE A 35 -6.17 0.78 -2.39
C PHE A 35 -7.07 1.71 -1.56
N LYS A 36 -8.34 1.34 -1.34
CA LYS A 36 -9.23 2.09 -0.43
C LYS A 36 -8.72 2.10 1.01
N ASP A 37 -8.25 0.97 1.50
CA ASP A 37 -7.65 0.90 2.84
C ASP A 37 -6.39 1.76 2.92
N ARG A 38 -5.54 1.73 1.88
CA ARG A 38 -4.35 2.59 1.77
C ARG A 38 -4.70 4.07 1.70
N GLU A 39 -5.81 4.44 1.06
CA GLU A 39 -6.29 5.82 0.99
C GLU A 39 -6.72 6.34 2.38
N LEU A 40 -7.25 5.48 3.25
CA LEU A 40 -7.57 5.86 4.63
C LEU A 40 -6.31 6.04 5.50
N GLU A 41 -5.23 5.33 5.16
CA GLU A 41 -3.93 5.40 5.85
C GLU A 41 -3.00 6.50 5.32
N LEU A 42 -3.44 7.32 4.34
CA LEU A 42 -2.57 8.29 3.66
C LEU A 42 -1.88 9.26 4.63
N ASP A 43 -2.60 9.69 5.67
CA ASP A 43 -2.12 10.65 6.66
C ASP A 43 -1.10 10.06 7.65
N VAL A 44 -0.95 8.73 7.66
CA VAL A 44 -0.01 8.00 8.54
C VAL A 44 1.31 7.68 7.82
N LEU A 45 1.34 7.78 6.49
CA LEU A 45 2.51 7.38 5.72
C LEU A 45 3.60 8.46 5.76
N GLU A 46 4.74 8.12 6.35
CA GLU A 46 5.93 8.97 6.30
C GLU A 46 6.49 9.03 4.87
N TYR A 47 6.24 10.13 4.17
CA TYR A 47 6.77 10.35 2.83
C TYR A 47 8.21 10.87 2.87
N TYR A 48 8.80 11.06 1.68
CA TYR A 48 10.21 11.37 1.53
C TYR A 48 10.66 12.61 2.34
N GLN A 49 9.87 13.70 2.32
CA GLN A 49 10.25 14.94 3.01
C GLN A 49 10.26 14.75 4.54
N GLU A 50 9.27 14.04 5.08
CA GLU A 50 9.22 13.74 6.51
C GLU A 50 10.39 12.84 6.93
N ARG A 51 10.68 11.77 6.16
CA ARG A 51 11.82 10.89 6.43
C ARG A 51 13.16 11.62 6.38
N ARG A 52 13.32 12.60 5.49
CA ARG A 52 14.54 13.41 5.37
C ARG A 52 14.77 14.31 6.58
N LEU A 53 13.71 14.79 7.21
CA LEU A 53 13.76 15.72 8.34
C LEU A 53 13.71 15.01 9.70
N LYS A 54 13.63 13.68 9.71
CA LYS A 54 13.49 12.87 10.93
C LYS A 54 14.64 13.08 11.92
N ASP A 55 15.86 13.19 11.40
CA ASP A 55 17.09 13.33 12.19
C ASP A 55 17.73 14.72 12.02
N LEU A 56 16.94 15.79 12.18
CA LEU A 56 17.44 17.17 12.07
C LEU A 56 18.38 17.60 13.20
N GLY A 57 18.38 16.92 14.35
CA GLY A 57 19.22 17.29 15.50
C GLY A 57 18.86 18.65 16.11
N LEU A 58 17.60 19.09 16.03
CA LEU A 58 17.14 20.40 16.50
C LEU A 58 17.39 20.65 18.00
N VAL A 59 17.39 19.58 18.80
CA VAL A 59 17.73 19.61 20.23
C VAL A 59 19.02 18.81 20.42
N GLY A 60 20.14 19.45 20.09
CA GLY A 60 21.49 18.95 20.35
C GLY A 60 22.10 19.57 21.60
N GLU A 61 23.37 19.27 21.85
CA GLU A 61 24.14 19.98 22.88
C GLU A 61 24.25 21.48 22.54
N GLN A 62 24.33 22.32 23.57
CA GLN A 62 24.54 23.76 23.40
C GLN A 62 25.88 23.96 22.69
N GLY A 63 25.84 24.37 21.43
CA GLY A 63 27.00 24.60 20.56
C GLY A 63 27.82 25.82 20.95
N ASP A 64 28.03 26.03 22.25
CA ASP A 64 28.99 27.01 22.74
C ASP A 64 30.40 26.51 22.35
N ILE A 65 31.03 27.31 21.49
CA ILE A 65 32.44 27.30 21.03
C ILE A 65 33.27 26.17 21.65
N ILE A 66 33.51 25.10 20.88
CA ILE A 66 34.52 24.09 21.21
C ILE A 66 35.89 24.79 21.03
N PHE A 67 36.42 25.38 22.11
CA PHE A 67 37.73 26.04 22.11
C PHE A 67 38.81 24.98 21.85
N TRP A 68 39.26 24.87 20.60
CA TRP A 68 40.47 24.14 20.23
C TRP A 68 41.67 25.10 20.41
N GLU A 69 42.18 25.24 21.63
CA GLU A 69 43.55 25.72 21.85
C GLU A 69 44.21 24.87 22.95
N PRO A 70 45.44 24.35 22.74
CA PRO A 70 46.17 23.67 23.80
C PRO A 70 46.74 24.70 24.79
N LYS A 71 46.63 24.40 26.09
CA LYS A 71 47.32 25.12 27.18
C LYS A 71 48.84 25.04 27.06
#